data_AF-A0A840BTG8-F1
#
_entry.id   AF-A0A840BTG8-F1
#
_cell.length_a   1.000
_cell.length_b   1.000
_cell.length_c   1.000
_cell.angle_alpha   90.00
_cell.angle_beta   90.00
_cell.angle_gamma   90.00
#
_symmetry.space_group_name_H-M   'P 1'
#
loop_
_entity.id
_entity.type
_entity.pdbx_description
1 polymer ?
#
loop_
_entity_poly.entity_id
_entity_poly.type
_entity_poly.pdbx_seq_one_letter_code
_entity_poly.pdbx_strand_id
1 'polypeptide(L)'
;MLDRFTTDASANVPCSLILFDLDHLHYANQRFGHETIDVALNAVASLITARLPTASYAARFGGEEFLILLPGLSLAPAYAAAEAVRQAVQDFSFTPMDLRLTISAGVACSPTKPTWTAMDLLMLADMRLCVSKKRLVRSRNTVWAGRLPCEWAAQHDEFNDWPAFDIAPDY
;
A
#
# COMPACT_ATOMS: atom_id res chain seq x y z
N MET A 1 -15.62 -1.71 -4.44
CA MET A 1 -14.76 -1.09 -3.39
C MET A 1 -14.59 0.41 -3.65
N LEU A 2 -14.12 0.80 -4.84
CA LEU A 2 -14.04 2.21 -5.25
C LEU A 2 -15.41 2.91 -5.31
N ASP A 3 -16.52 2.20 -5.50
CA ASP A 3 -17.86 2.81 -5.40
C ASP A 3 -18.30 3.11 -3.95
N ARG A 4 -17.74 2.41 -2.96
CA ARG A 4 -17.97 2.76 -1.55
C ARG A 4 -17.18 3.98 -1.14
N PHE A 5 -16.02 4.15 -1.75
CA PHE A 5 -15.20 5.33 -1.59
C PHE A 5 -15.94 6.62 -1.93
N THR A 6 -16.64 6.66 -3.07
CA THR A 6 -17.44 7.83 -3.46
C THR A 6 -18.62 8.10 -2.52
N THR A 7 -19.05 7.08 -1.77
CA THR A 7 -20.14 7.18 -0.80
C THR A 7 -19.64 7.66 0.58
N ASP A 8 -18.45 7.20 1.01
CA ASP A 8 -17.87 7.51 2.32
C ASP A 8 -16.99 8.78 2.31
N ALA A 9 -16.59 9.26 1.13
CA ALA A 9 -15.88 10.51 0.95
C ALA A 9 -16.81 11.71 1.23
N SER A 10 -16.74 12.26 2.44
CA SER A 10 -17.28 13.57 2.75
C SER A 10 -16.18 14.63 2.61
N ALA A 11 -16.52 15.82 2.10
CA ALA A 11 -15.54 16.87 1.73
C ALA A 11 -14.60 17.33 2.86
N ASN A 12 -14.87 16.96 4.12
CA ASN A 12 -14.09 17.36 5.30
C ASN A 12 -13.51 16.19 6.11
N VAL A 13 -13.68 14.95 5.68
CA VAL A 13 -13.11 13.78 6.38
C VAL A 13 -12.02 13.17 5.51
N PRO A 14 -10.77 13.07 6.01
CA PRO A 14 -9.69 12.51 5.21
C PRO A 14 -9.97 11.05 4.90
N CYS A 15 -9.52 10.61 3.74
CA CYS A 15 -9.61 9.22 3.32
C CYS A 15 -8.23 8.79 2.86
N SER A 16 -7.74 7.67 3.37
CA SER A 16 -6.45 7.11 2.97
C SER A 16 -6.62 5.78 2.26
N LEU A 17 -5.69 5.50 1.36
CA LEU A 17 -5.64 4.28 0.58
C LEU A 17 -4.23 3.71 0.66
N ILE A 18 -4.13 2.41 0.94
CA ILE A 18 -2.87 1.67 0.94
C ILE A 18 -2.95 0.66 -0.20
N LEU A 19 -1.97 0.69 -1.09
CA LEU A 19 -1.74 -0.37 -2.07
C LEU A 19 -0.51 -1.15 -1.64
N PHE A 20 -0.72 -2.40 -1.24
CA PHE A 20 0.34 -3.35 -0.94
C PHE A 20 0.62 -4.24 -2.13
N ASP A 21 1.84 -4.72 -2.21
CA ASP A 21 2.22 -5.79 -3.13
C ASP A 21 3.37 -6.62 -2.58
N LEU A 22 3.23 -7.95 -2.72
CA LEU A 22 4.20 -8.92 -2.26
C LEU A 22 5.47 -8.93 -3.12
N ASP A 23 6.60 -8.76 -2.44
CA ASP A 23 7.89 -8.71 -3.11
C ASP A 23 8.31 -10.08 -3.64
N HIS A 24 8.76 -10.10 -4.89
CA HIS A 24 9.32 -11.29 -5.54
C HIS A 24 8.37 -12.51 -5.58
N LEU A 25 7.04 -12.32 -5.51
CA LEU A 25 6.10 -13.44 -5.48
C LEU A 25 6.22 -14.33 -6.72
N HIS A 26 6.56 -13.77 -7.88
CA HIS A 26 6.87 -14.57 -9.07
C HIS A 26 7.97 -15.62 -8.83
N TYR A 27 9.07 -15.24 -8.17
CA TYR A 27 10.17 -16.15 -7.84
C TYR A 27 9.77 -17.16 -6.76
N ALA A 28 8.97 -16.73 -5.77
CA ALA A 28 8.44 -17.63 -4.76
C ALA A 28 7.49 -18.67 -5.39
N ASN A 29 6.62 -18.27 -6.30
CA ASN A 29 5.76 -19.16 -7.09
C ASN A 29 6.57 -20.20 -7.87
N GLN A 30 7.62 -19.77 -8.57
CA GLN A 30 8.48 -20.71 -9.31
C GLN A 30 9.16 -21.74 -8.40
N ARG A 31 9.53 -21.34 -7.17
CA ARG A 31 10.25 -22.21 -6.23
C ARG A 31 9.35 -23.16 -5.46
N PHE A 32 8.18 -22.69 -5.02
CA PHE A 32 7.33 -23.41 -4.07
C PHE A 32 6.02 -23.93 -4.69
N GLY A 33 5.69 -23.52 -5.91
CA GLY A 33 4.46 -23.90 -6.61
C GLY A 33 3.25 -23.06 -6.18
N HIS A 34 2.25 -23.01 -7.06
CA HIS A 34 1.06 -22.18 -6.90
C HIS A 34 0.25 -22.52 -5.63
N GLU A 35 0.07 -23.81 -5.32
CA GLU A 35 -0.71 -24.23 -4.14
C GLU A 35 -0.12 -23.68 -2.83
N THR A 36 1.20 -23.74 -2.70
CA THR A 36 1.94 -23.21 -1.55
C THR A 36 1.79 -21.70 -1.43
N ILE A 37 1.84 -21.00 -2.57
CA ILE A 37 1.68 -19.54 -2.60
C ILE A 37 0.24 -19.12 -2.32
N ASP A 38 -0.77 -19.89 -2.74
CA ASP A 38 -2.16 -19.61 -2.39
C ASP A 38 -2.39 -19.70 -0.87
N VAL A 39 -1.77 -20.67 -0.19
CA VAL A 39 -1.77 -20.74 1.28
C VAL A 39 -1.08 -19.52 1.88
N ALA A 40 0.08 -19.12 1.35
CA ALA A 40 0.82 -17.96 1.83
C ALA A 40 0.02 -16.66 1.65
N LEU A 41 -0.67 -16.48 0.52
CA LEU A 41 -1.53 -15.34 0.24
C LEU A 41 -2.70 -15.23 1.22
N ASN A 42 -3.30 -16.36 1.61
CA ASN A 42 -4.35 -16.39 2.63
C ASN A 42 -3.82 -15.99 4.02
N ALA A 43 -2.61 -16.42 4.37
CA ALA A 43 -1.96 -15.99 5.60
C ALA A 43 -1.63 -14.49 5.57
N VAL A 44 -1.11 -13.96 4.46
CA VAL A 44 -0.89 -12.51 4.27
C VAL A 44 -2.19 -11.73 4.41
N ALA A 45 -3.28 -12.16 3.78
CA ALA A 45 -4.59 -11.53 3.93
C ALA A 45 -5.06 -11.50 5.40
N SER A 46 -4.77 -12.55 6.17
CA SER A 46 -5.08 -12.63 7.59
C SER A 46 -4.21 -11.67 8.43
N LEU A 47 -2.92 -11.55 8.10
CA LEU A 47 -2.01 -10.59 8.74
C LEU A 47 -2.43 -9.15 8.47
N ILE A 48 -2.85 -8.86 7.24
CA ILE A 48 -3.40 -7.56 6.85
C ILE A 48 -4.62 -7.25 7.71
N THR A 49 -5.65 -8.09 7.68
CA THR A 49 -6.90 -7.81 8.39
C THR A 49 -6.71 -7.69 9.91
N ALA A 50 -5.78 -8.45 10.50
CA ALA A 50 -5.45 -8.38 11.93
C ALA A 50 -4.70 -7.10 12.37
N ARG A 51 -4.28 -6.25 11.43
CA ARG A 51 -3.55 -4.99 11.69
C ARG A 51 -4.29 -3.74 11.26
N LEU A 52 -5.42 -3.90 10.57
CA LEU A 52 -6.23 -2.78 10.11
C LEU A 52 -7.31 -2.39 11.13
N PRO A 53 -7.72 -1.11 11.16
CA PRO A 53 -8.88 -0.68 11.93
C PRO A 53 -10.17 -1.38 11.51
N THR A 54 -11.13 -1.54 12.43
CA THR A 54 -12.42 -2.20 12.15
C THR A 54 -13.23 -1.53 11.04
N ALA A 55 -13.10 -0.21 10.87
CA ALA A 55 -13.78 0.57 9.83
C ALA A 55 -13.05 0.58 8.48
N SER A 56 -12.09 -0.33 8.27
CA SER A 56 -11.35 -0.45 7.02
C SER A 56 -12.06 -1.38 6.03
N TYR A 57 -11.80 -1.17 4.74
CA TYR A 57 -12.14 -2.13 3.70
C TYR A 57 -10.85 -2.69 3.12
N ALA A 58 -10.79 -4.00 2.94
CA ALA A 58 -9.65 -4.69 2.35
C ALA A 58 -10.13 -5.54 1.16
N ALA A 59 -9.37 -5.53 0.06
CA ALA A 59 -9.60 -6.39 -1.08
C ALA A 59 -8.28 -6.86 -1.69
N ARG A 60 -8.28 -8.07 -2.24
CA ARG A 60 -7.24 -8.49 -3.18
C ARG A 60 -7.52 -7.82 -4.52
N PHE A 61 -6.63 -6.94 -4.97
CA PHE A 61 -6.82 -6.12 -6.17
C PHE A 61 -6.28 -6.81 -7.42
N GLY A 62 -5.13 -7.46 -7.29
CA GLY A 62 -4.46 -8.22 -8.35
C GLY A 62 -3.99 -9.58 -7.86
N GLY A 63 -3.10 -10.21 -8.64
CA GLY A 63 -2.52 -11.52 -8.29
C GLY A 63 -1.72 -11.48 -6.98
N GLU A 64 -0.98 -10.39 -6.74
CA GLU A 64 -0.08 -10.23 -5.59
C GLU A 64 -0.34 -8.94 -4.80
N GLU A 65 -1.38 -8.20 -5.18
CA GLU A 65 -1.68 -6.86 -4.69
C GLU A 65 -2.91 -6.84 -3.77
N PHE A 66 -2.80 -6.09 -2.67
CA PHE A 66 -3.89 -5.86 -1.73
C PHE A 66 -4.18 -4.37 -1.61
N LEU A 67 -5.43 -4.00 -1.83
CA LEU A 67 -5.91 -2.63 -1.75
C LEU A 67 -6.71 -2.44 -0.46
N ILE A 68 -6.29 -1.47 0.36
CA ILE A 68 -6.95 -1.12 1.61
C ILE A 68 -7.48 0.30 1.53
N LEU A 69 -8.74 0.46 1.91
CA LEU A 69 -9.39 1.75 2.08
C LEU A 69 -9.59 2.05 3.56
N LEU A 70 -9.20 3.25 3.97
CA LEU A 70 -9.24 3.73 5.36
C LEU A 70 -10.02 5.06 5.43
N PRO A 71 -11.36 5.00 5.48
CA PRO A 71 -12.19 6.20 5.69
C PRO A 71 -11.87 6.84 7.05
N GLY A 72 -11.75 8.16 7.09
CA GLY A 72 -11.50 8.91 8.31
C GLY A 72 -10.05 8.93 8.78
N LEU A 73 -9.13 8.24 8.09
CA LEU A 73 -7.71 8.24 8.45
C LEU A 73 -6.94 9.23 7.58
N SER A 74 -6.16 10.08 8.25
CA SER A 74 -5.14 10.90 7.61
C SER A 74 -3.89 10.07 7.25
N LEU A 75 -2.96 10.68 6.52
CA LEU A 75 -1.77 10.01 6.01
C LEU A 75 -0.94 9.31 7.10
N ALA A 76 -0.75 9.95 8.26
CA ALA A 76 0.12 9.42 9.30
C ALA A 76 -0.37 8.12 9.96
N PRO A 77 -1.62 8.02 10.45
CA PRO A 77 -2.14 6.74 10.95
C PRO A 77 -2.26 5.69 9.85
N ALA A 78 -2.54 6.07 8.60
CA ALA A 78 -2.55 5.13 7.48
C ALA A 78 -1.15 4.54 7.20
N TYR A 79 -0.12 5.38 7.22
CA TYR A 79 1.27 4.95 7.11
C TYR A 79 1.69 4.02 8.25
N ALA A 80 1.32 4.35 9.50
CA ALA A 80 1.61 3.50 10.65
C ALA A 80 0.95 2.11 10.53
N ALA A 81 -0.30 2.05 10.05
CA ALA A 81 -0.97 0.78 9.77
C ALA A 81 -0.27 -0.01 8.65
N ALA A 82 0.17 0.67 7.59
CA ALA A 82 0.92 0.05 6.51
C ALA A 82 2.25 -0.55 6.99
N GLU A 83 2.99 0.19 7.82
CA GLU A 83 4.25 -0.27 8.39
C GLU A 83 4.07 -1.45 9.36
N ALA A 84 3.00 -1.44 10.15
CA ALA A 84 2.66 -2.56 11.03
C ALA A 84 2.36 -3.86 10.26
N VAL A 85 1.64 -3.75 9.13
CA VAL A 85 1.42 -4.89 8.22
C VAL A 85 2.75 -5.35 7.62
N ARG A 86 3.58 -4.42 7.14
CA ARG A 86 4.87 -4.71 6.52
C ARG A 86 5.77 -5.54 7.44
N GLN A 87 5.91 -5.09 8.69
CA GLN A 87 6.68 -5.79 9.72
C GLN A 87 6.07 -7.16 10.04
N ALA A 88 4.74 -7.24 10.19
CA ALA A 88 4.07 -8.50 10.47
C ALA A 88 4.29 -9.56 9.36
N VAL A 89 4.28 -9.16 8.09
CA VAL A 89 4.57 -10.07 6.96
C VAL A 89 6.04 -10.50 6.97
N GLN A 90 6.96 -9.56 7.19
CA GLN A 90 8.40 -9.84 7.25
C GLN A 90 8.75 -10.84 8.37
N ASP A 91 8.11 -10.70 9.53
CA ASP A 91 8.39 -11.53 10.71
C ASP A 91 7.63 -12.87 10.68
N PHE A 92 6.63 -13.01 9.81
CA PHE A 92 5.84 -14.23 9.71
C PHE A 92 6.64 -15.36 9.06
N SER A 93 6.80 -16.46 9.80
CA SER A 93 7.36 -17.70 9.28
C SER A 93 6.26 -18.57 8.72
N PHE A 94 6.26 -18.79 7.41
CA PHE A 94 5.27 -19.63 6.73
C PHE A 94 5.65 -21.12 6.90
N THR A 95 5.51 -21.65 8.12
CA THR A 95 5.81 -23.05 8.43
C THR A 95 4.66 -23.98 8.01
N PRO A 96 4.94 -25.19 7.50
CA PRO A 96 6.25 -25.87 7.38
C PRO A 96 7.03 -25.55 6.09
N MET A 97 6.60 -24.55 5.30
CA MET A 97 7.10 -24.31 3.94
C MET A 97 8.51 -23.68 3.89
N ASP A 98 9.05 -23.24 5.04
CA ASP A 98 10.29 -22.43 5.14
C ASP A 98 10.33 -21.27 4.13
N LEU A 99 9.15 -20.70 3.87
CA LEU A 99 8.96 -19.56 2.98
C LEU A 99 9.06 -18.28 3.81
N ARG A 100 9.74 -17.28 3.25
CA ARG A 100 9.73 -15.90 3.74
C ARG A 100 9.24 -14.99 2.63
N LEU A 101 8.26 -14.17 2.96
CA LEU A 101 7.75 -13.13 2.07
C LEU A 101 7.98 -11.77 2.70
N THR A 102 8.16 -10.76 1.86
CA THR A 102 8.08 -9.36 2.26
C THR A 102 7.03 -8.67 1.41
N ILE A 103 6.61 -7.48 1.85
CA ILE A 103 5.58 -6.71 1.16
C ILE A 103 6.05 -5.26 1.12
N SER A 104 5.77 -4.59 0.02
CA SER A 104 6.00 -3.15 -0.12
C SER A 104 4.66 -2.42 -0.25
N ALA A 105 4.62 -1.15 0.11
CA ALA A 105 3.36 -0.40 0.12
C ALA A 105 3.53 1.05 -0.35
N GLY A 106 2.54 1.51 -1.12
CA GLY A 106 2.30 2.93 -1.36
C GLY A 106 1.09 3.41 -0.58
N VAL A 107 1.20 4.54 0.11
CA VAL A 107 0.12 5.11 0.92
C VAL A 107 -0.24 6.48 0.39
N ALA A 108 -1.51 6.69 0.06
CA ALA A 108 -2.05 7.97 -0.37
C ALA A 108 -3.15 8.45 0.59
N CYS A 109 -3.30 9.76 0.73
CA CYS A 109 -4.34 10.38 1.54
C CYS A 109 -4.95 11.53 0.76
N SER A 110 -6.27 11.67 0.84
CA SER A 110 -6.98 12.71 0.10
C SER A 110 -6.61 14.10 0.61
N PRO A 111 -6.58 15.11 -0.28
CA PRO A 111 -6.41 16.49 0.13
C PRO A 111 -7.70 17.03 0.74
N THR A 112 -7.59 18.10 1.51
CA THR A 112 -8.73 18.87 2.05
C THR A 112 -9.36 19.76 0.97
N LYS A 113 -9.68 19.19 -0.20
CA LYS A 113 -10.33 19.87 -1.33
C LYS A 113 -11.43 18.95 -1.88
N PRO A 114 -12.55 19.45 -2.43
CA PRO A 114 -13.68 18.61 -2.83
C PRO A 114 -13.55 17.93 -4.21
N THR A 115 -12.39 18.03 -4.87
CA THR A 115 -12.23 17.70 -6.31
C THR A 115 -11.50 16.40 -6.59
N TRP A 116 -11.09 15.63 -5.58
CA TRP A 116 -10.43 14.33 -5.78
C TRP A 116 -11.43 13.20 -5.94
N THR A 117 -10.98 12.15 -6.62
CA THR A 117 -11.72 10.90 -6.83
C THR A 117 -11.00 9.71 -6.18
N ALA A 118 -11.69 8.56 -6.13
CA ALA A 118 -11.08 7.30 -5.73
C ALA A 118 -9.92 6.88 -6.66
N MET A 119 -10.05 7.20 -7.94
CA MET A 119 -9.03 6.90 -8.93
C MET A 119 -7.76 7.70 -8.69
N ASP A 120 -7.89 8.98 -8.33
CA ASP A 120 -6.75 9.84 -8.01
C ASP A 120 -5.94 9.30 -6.82
N LEU A 121 -6.63 8.82 -5.77
CA LEU A 121 -5.95 8.18 -4.64
C LEU A 121 -5.25 6.88 -5.03
N LEU A 122 -5.90 6.05 -5.85
CA LEU A 122 -5.32 4.81 -6.33
C LEU A 122 -4.08 5.09 -7.18
N MET A 123 -4.13 6.06 -8.09
CA MET A 123 -3.01 6.47 -8.93
C MET A 123 -1.83 6.95 -8.10
N LEU A 124 -2.07 7.81 -7.09
CA LEU A 124 -1.01 8.27 -6.21
C LEU A 124 -0.42 7.13 -5.36
N ALA A 125 -1.25 6.23 -4.85
CA ALA A 125 -0.78 5.08 -4.09
C ALA A 125 0.05 4.13 -4.96
N ASP A 126 -0.35 3.88 -6.20
CA ASP A 126 0.41 3.08 -7.17
C ASP A 126 1.77 3.71 -7.48
N MET A 127 1.81 5.02 -7.74
CA MET A 127 3.09 5.71 -7.91
C MET A 127 3.97 5.59 -6.68
N ARG A 128 3.42 5.80 -5.47
CA ARG A 128 4.20 5.64 -4.23
C ARG A 128 4.66 4.20 -4.02
N LEU A 129 3.85 3.20 -4.37
CA LEU A 129 4.24 1.79 -4.36
C LEU A 129 5.39 1.55 -5.36
N CYS A 130 5.32 2.17 -6.53
CA CYS A 130 6.41 2.11 -7.51
C CYS A 130 7.71 2.69 -6.93
N VAL A 131 7.67 3.80 -6.17
CA VAL A 131 8.84 4.31 -5.44
C VAL A 131 9.36 3.29 -4.42
N SER A 132 8.47 2.66 -3.64
CA SER A 132 8.86 1.67 -2.63
C SER A 132 9.51 0.39 -3.23
N LYS A 133 9.25 0.12 -4.51
CA LYS A 133 9.73 -1.07 -5.23
C LYS A 133 10.83 -0.83 -6.26
N LYS A 134 10.90 0.37 -6.84
CA LYS A 134 11.78 0.71 -7.96
C LYS A 134 12.65 1.93 -7.62
N ARG A 135 13.95 1.76 -7.89
CA ARG A 135 14.94 2.79 -8.27
C ARG A 135 15.44 3.81 -7.25
N LEU A 136 14.83 4.02 -6.09
CA LEU A 136 15.35 5.01 -5.11
C LEU A 136 15.68 4.47 -3.72
N VAL A 137 15.38 3.20 -3.47
CA VAL A 137 15.78 2.49 -2.25
C VAL A 137 16.46 1.20 -2.71
N ARG A 138 17.65 0.91 -2.18
CA ARG A 138 18.42 -0.31 -2.53
C ARG A 138 17.70 -1.61 -2.16
N SER A 139 16.57 -1.54 -1.46
CA SER A 139 15.80 -2.68 -0.99
C SER A 139 14.30 -2.43 -1.18
N ARG A 140 13.61 -3.46 -1.69
CA ARG A 140 12.17 -3.69 -1.48
C ARG A 140 11.87 -3.83 0.03
N ASN A 141 10.63 -4.13 0.39
CA ASN A 141 10.16 -4.23 1.76
C ASN A 141 10.15 -2.86 2.46
N THR A 142 9.52 -1.87 1.83
CA THR A 142 9.38 -0.50 2.38
C THR A 142 7.95 0.02 2.21
N VAL A 143 7.58 1.01 3.03
CA VAL A 143 6.34 1.78 2.87
C VAL A 143 6.70 3.20 2.43
N TRP A 144 6.08 3.68 1.34
CA TRP A 144 6.27 5.04 0.86
C TRP A 144 4.97 5.87 1.00
N ALA A 145 5.08 6.98 1.71
CA ALA A 145 4.05 8.03 1.84
C ALA A 145 4.64 9.42 1.57
N GLY A 146 5.86 9.47 1.03
CA GLY A 146 6.59 10.70 0.77
C GLY A 146 6.14 11.40 -0.51
N ARG A 147 6.78 12.54 -0.78
CA ARG A 147 6.66 13.21 -2.09
C ARG A 147 7.12 12.27 -3.20
N LEU A 148 6.57 12.47 -4.40
CA LEU A 148 7.07 11.78 -5.57
C LEU A 148 8.46 12.32 -5.93
N PRO A 149 9.34 11.50 -6.52
CA PRO A 149 10.63 11.95 -7.03
C PRO A 149 10.45 13.06 -8.06
N CYS A 150 11.42 13.98 -8.17
CA CYS A 150 11.29 15.19 -8.99
C CYS A 150 10.85 14.93 -10.44
N GLU A 151 11.34 13.86 -11.06
CA GLU A 151 10.97 13.45 -12.42
C GLU A 151 9.50 13.05 -12.57
N TRP A 152 8.90 12.45 -11.53
CA TRP A 152 7.48 12.07 -11.53
C TRP A 152 6.62 13.22 -11.05
N ALA A 153 7.09 13.98 -10.06
CA ALA A 153 6.41 15.17 -9.55
C ALA A 153 6.14 16.19 -10.67
N ALA A 154 7.09 16.37 -11.60
CA ALA A 154 6.91 17.27 -12.75
C ALA A 154 5.92 16.75 -13.81
N GLN A 155 5.66 15.44 -13.84
CA GLN A 155 4.68 14.83 -14.75
C GLN A 155 3.29 14.77 -14.13
N HIS A 156 3.18 14.99 -12.82
CA HIS A 156 1.99 14.78 -12.02
C HIS A 156 1.76 15.94 -11.03
N ASP A 157 1.74 17.16 -11.57
CA ASP A 157 1.57 18.39 -10.80
C ASP A 157 0.29 18.39 -9.95
N GLU A 158 -0.75 17.67 -10.40
CA GLU A 158 -2.00 17.49 -9.68
C GLU A 158 -1.84 16.89 -8.27
N PHE A 159 -0.76 16.12 -8.03
CA PHE A 159 -0.48 15.47 -6.75
C PHE A 159 0.51 16.22 -5.85
N ASN A 160 1.13 17.30 -6.33
CA ASN A 160 2.19 18.00 -5.59
C ASN A 160 1.69 18.67 -4.30
N ASP A 161 0.41 19.02 -4.26
CA ASP A 161 -0.28 19.61 -3.10
C ASP A 161 -0.91 18.56 -2.17
N TRP A 162 -0.81 17.26 -2.49
CA TRP A 162 -1.45 16.21 -1.71
C TRP A 162 -0.65 15.88 -0.45
N PRO A 163 -1.30 15.41 0.63
CA PRO A 163 -0.59 15.01 1.84
C PRO A 163 0.55 14.04 1.55
N ALA A 164 1.74 14.43 1.99
CA ALA A 164 2.97 13.68 1.85
C ALA A 164 3.83 13.91 3.09
N PHE A 165 4.65 12.93 3.45
CA PHE A 165 5.76 13.19 4.34
C PHE A 165 6.93 13.79 3.58
N ASP A 166 7.70 14.64 4.26
CA ASP A 166 9.01 15.09 3.78
C ASP A 166 10.04 13.99 4.04
N ILE A 167 9.91 12.88 3.32
CA ILE A 167 10.88 11.79 3.30
C ILE A 167 11.80 12.09 2.11
N ALA A 168 13.06 12.43 2.40
CA ALA A 168 14.08 12.43 1.37
C ALA A 168 14.31 10.98 0.92
N PRO A 169 14.37 10.69 -0.40
CA PRO A 169 14.87 9.40 -0.84
C PRO A 169 16.29 9.24 -0.30
N ASP A 170 16.57 8.14 0.39
CA ASP A 170 17.95 7.75 0.71
C ASP A 170 18.63 7.33 -0.60
N TYR A 171 19.10 8.32 -1.37
CA TYR A 171 19.81 8.14 -2.63
C TYR A 171 21.14 7.40 -2.46
#